data_AF-A0A2I1C3Z7-F1
#
_entry.id   AF-A0A2I1C3Z7-F1
#
_cell.length_a   1.000
_cell.length_b   1.000
_cell.length_c   1.000
_cell.angle_alpha   90.00
_cell.angle_beta   90.00
_cell.angle_gamma   90.00
#
_symmetry.space_group_name_H-M   'P 1'
#
loop_
_entity.id
_entity.type
_entity.pdbx_description
1 polymer ?
#
loop_
_entity_poly.entity_id
_entity_poly.type
_entity_poly.pdbx_seq_one_letter_code
_entity_poly.pdbx_strand_id
1 'polypeptide(L)'
;MDMDDPLGAHELGPFRTPMLTMMVVNIRTALGDQIDCGQVATGALFQLDVARAIAAQFVIAVQYIHSQKLVHGDLHRGNILLRLSREFDDLSTEELYEQYGEPIREPVNRSNGQKLPAGIPQYGIFPVWLGKQVENIALPEARIILSDFGEAFCPAQEKKFESRTPLLIRPPDAWFEPTKPPDFSSDIWTLARTIFDIVAQRPAN
;
A
#
# COMPACT_ATOMS: atom_id res chain seq x y z
N MET A 1 15.74 53.84 28.57
CA MET A 1 17.13 53.46 28.24
C MET A 1 16.98 52.13 27.54
N ASP A 2 16.65 52.24 26.27
CA ASP A 2 16.47 51.14 25.33
C ASP A 2 17.84 50.57 25.00
N MET A 3 17.95 49.24 25.03
CA MET A 3 19.05 48.50 24.44
C MET A 3 18.41 47.37 23.62
N ASP A 4 18.25 47.67 22.34
CA ASP A 4 18.02 46.71 21.27
C ASP A 4 19.17 45.68 21.23
N ASP A 5 18.83 44.40 21.14
CA ASP A 5 19.71 43.36 20.61
C ASP A 5 18.94 42.55 19.54
N PRO A 6 19.33 42.62 18.26
CA PRO A 6 18.62 41.99 17.16
C PRO A 6 19.25 40.62 16.85
N LEU A 7 18.75 39.56 17.46
CA LEU A 7 19.00 38.20 16.97
C LEU A 7 17.86 37.78 16.04
N GLY A 8 18.15 37.93 14.75
CA GLY A 8 17.29 37.57 13.64
C GLY A 8 16.76 36.15 13.80
N ALA A 9 15.43 36.06 13.94
CA ALA A 9 14.70 34.85 13.63
C ALA A 9 14.93 34.56 12.14
N HIS A 10 15.86 33.66 11.84
CA HIS A 10 15.84 32.98 10.56
C HIS A 10 14.53 32.20 10.52
N GLU A 11 13.55 32.79 9.84
CA GLU A 11 12.36 32.09 9.36
C GLU A 11 12.85 30.83 8.64
N LEU A 12 12.69 29.68 9.31
CA LEU A 12 12.67 28.40 8.63
C LEU A 12 11.45 28.47 7.71
N GLY A 13 11.71 28.83 6.45
CA GLY A 13 10.71 28.85 5.40
C GLY A 13 9.93 27.53 5.39
N PRO A 14 8.68 27.55 4.88
CA PRO A 14 7.85 26.36 4.89
C PRO A 14 8.63 25.25 4.20
N PHE A 15 8.89 24.17 4.94
CA PHE A 15 9.31 22.91 4.36
C PHE A 15 8.31 22.60 3.25
N ARG A 16 8.70 22.90 2.01
CA ARG A 16 8.04 22.43 0.80
C ARG A 16 8.36 20.95 0.70
N THR A 17 7.78 20.16 1.59
CA THR A 17 7.45 18.78 1.26
C THR A 17 6.26 18.88 0.30
N PRO A 18 6.44 18.62 -1.01
CA PRO A 18 5.27 18.29 -1.81
C PRO A 18 4.57 17.13 -1.09
N MET A 19 3.27 17.29 -0.86
CA MET A 19 2.39 16.27 -0.31
C MET A 19 2.79 14.91 -0.90
N LEU A 20 3.30 14.01 -0.06
CA LEU A 20 3.46 12.60 -0.38
C LEU A 20 2.05 11.99 -0.53
N THR A 21 1.42 12.22 -1.67
CA THR A 21 0.52 11.21 -2.23
C THR A 21 1.45 10.25 -2.94
N MET A 22 1.99 9.29 -2.19
CA MET A 22 2.79 8.20 -2.75
C MET A 22 1.90 7.45 -3.73
N MET A 23 1.99 7.80 -5.02
CA MET A 23 1.31 7.09 -6.09
C MET A 23 1.95 5.71 -6.16
N VAL A 24 1.27 4.70 -5.65
CA VAL A 24 1.72 3.33 -5.86
C VAL A 24 0.57 2.45 -6.32
N VAL A 25 0.81 1.76 -7.42
CA VAL A 25 -0.08 0.73 -7.93
C VAL A 25 0.10 -0.49 -7.03
N ASN A 26 -0.82 -0.68 -6.09
CA ASN A 26 -0.89 -1.92 -5.35
C ASN A 26 -1.58 -3.01 -6.20
N ILE A 27 -1.29 -4.27 -5.91
CA ILE A 27 -1.87 -5.40 -6.65
C ILE A 27 -3.40 -5.42 -6.54
N ARG A 28 -3.97 -4.93 -5.43
CA ARG A 28 -5.43 -4.85 -5.26
C ARG A 28 -6.08 -3.92 -6.29
N THR A 29 -5.53 -2.73 -6.52
CA THR A 29 -6.03 -1.81 -7.55
C THR A 29 -5.87 -2.48 -8.91
N ALA A 30 -4.72 -3.10 -9.18
CA ALA A 30 -4.46 -3.80 -10.44
C ALA A 30 -5.52 -4.90 -10.76
N LEU A 31 -5.95 -5.65 -9.75
CA LEU A 31 -6.96 -6.71 -9.85
C LEU A 31 -8.41 -6.18 -10.04
N GLY A 32 -8.63 -4.87 -10.04
CA GLY A 32 -9.95 -4.28 -10.24
C GLY A 32 -10.86 -4.30 -9.02
N ASP A 33 -10.33 -4.51 -7.81
CA ASP A 33 -11.09 -4.44 -6.54
C ASP A 33 -11.37 -2.97 -6.13
N GLN A 34 -12.01 -2.20 -7.02
CA GLN A 34 -12.76 -1.03 -6.56
C GLN A 34 -13.97 -1.53 -5.77
N ILE A 35 -14.20 -0.95 -4.60
CA ILE A 35 -15.46 -1.14 -3.87
C ILE A 35 -16.54 -0.47 -4.72
N ASP A 36 -17.09 -1.20 -5.69
CA ASP A 36 -18.35 -0.85 -6.31
C ASP A 36 -19.45 -1.65 -5.62
N CYS A 37 -20.35 -0.91 -4.98
CA CYS A 37 -21.45 -1.46 -4.23
C CYS A 37 -22.50 -1.97 -5.24
N GLY A 38 -22.31 -3.19 -5.76
CA GLY A 38 -23.39 -3.87 -6.49
C GLY A 38 -23.02 -4.70 -7.73
N GLN A 39 -21.75 -4.86 -8.10
CA GLN A 39 -21.38 -5.77 -9.18
C GLN A 39 -20.30 -6.76 -8.75
N VAL A 40 -20.56 -8.04 -9.01
CA VAL A 40 -19.59 -9.12 -8.83
C VAL A 40 -18.44 -8.83 -9.78
N ALA A 41 -17.37 -8.22 -9.28
CA ALA A 41 -16.16 -8.01 -10.04
C ALA A 41 -15.64 -9.39 -10.48
N THR A 42 -15.75 -9.68 -11.77
CA THR A 42 -15.09 -10.80 -12.41
C THR A 42 -13.59 -10.55 -12.28
N GLY A 43 -12.96 -11.17 -11.29
CA GLY A 43 -11.57 -10.92 -10.92
C GLY A 43 -10.64 -11.11 -12.11
N ALA A 44 -9.97 -10.03 -12.47
CA ALA A 44 -8.91 -10.00 -13.46
C ALA A 44 -7.73 -10.89 -12.97
N LEU A 45 -7.11 -11.70 -13.83
CA LEU A 45 -6.07 -12.67 -13.43
C LEU A 45 -4.69 -12.33 -14.02
N PHE A 46 -3.65 -12.53 -13.22
CA PHE A 46 -2.28 -12.54 -13.73
C PHE A 46 -2.04 -13.72 -14.67
N GLN A 47 -1.17 -13.53 -15.67
CA GLN A 47 -0.56 -14.65 -16.37
C GLN A 47 0.19 -15.54 -15.38
N LEU A 48 0.19 -16.85 -15.60
CA LEU A 48 0.68 -17.82 -14.61
C LEU A 48 2.17 -17.66 -14.28
N ASP A 49 2.98 -17.32 -15.27
CA ASP A 49 4.41 -17.01 -15.10
C ASP A 49 4.62 -15.73 -14.29
N VAL A 50 3.84 -14.69 -14.56
CA VAL A 50 3.82 -13.42 -13.79
C VAL A 50 3.41 -13.68 -12.35
N ALA A 51 2.32 -14.43 -12.11
CA ALA A 51 1.86 -14.79 -10.78
C ALA A 51 2.94 -15.55 -9.98
N ARG A 52 3.64 -16.49 -10.63
CA ARG A 52 4.77 -17.23 -10.02
C ARG A 52 5.94 -16.32 -9.71
N ALA A 53 6.28 -15.40 -10.59
CA ALA A 53 7.37 -14.45 -10.36
C ALA A 53 7.07 -13.50 -9.19
N ILE A 54 5.83 -13.02 -9.09
CA ILE A 54 5.37 -12.21 -7.95
C ILE A 54 5.44 -13.03 -6.65
N ALA A 55 4.91 -14.26 -6.64
CA ALA A 55 4.95 -15.13 -5.48
C ALA A 55 6.39 -15.43 -5.03
N ALA A 56 7.30 -15.71 -5.95
CA ALA A 56 8.71 -15.96 -5.65
C ALA A 56 9.39 -14.74 -5.03
N GLN A 57 9.20 -13.56 -5.60
CA GLN A 57 9.71 -12.30 -5.02
C GLN A 57 9.11 -12.04 -3.64
N PHE A 58 7.85 -12.37 -3.43
CA PHE A 58 7.19 -12.13 -2.15
C PHE A 58 7.77 -13.01 -1.05
N VAL A 59 8.02 -14.29 -1.34
CA VAL A 59 8.75 -15.20 -0.43
C VAL A 59 10.14 -14.65 -0.10
N ILE A 60 10.88 -14.16 -1.10
CA ILE A 60 12.22 -13.58 -0.90
C ILE A 60 12.16 -12.35 0.01
N ALA A 61 11.18 -11.46 -0.19
CA ALA A 61 10.99 -10.27 0.64
C ALA A 61 10.67 -10.64 2.10
N VAL A 62 9.77 -11.61 2.31
CA VAL A 62 9.42 -12.09 3.66
C VAL A 62 10.61 -12.77 4.34
N GLN A 63 11.34 -13.62 3.61
CA GLN A 63 12.58 -14.23 4.10
C GLN A 63 13.59 -13.18 4.55
N TYR A 64 13.76 -12.11 3.76
CA TYR A 64 14.66 -11.02 4.11
C TYR A 64 14.27 -10.33 5.41
N ILE A 65 13.02 -9.89 5.57
CA ILE A 65 12.60 -9.20 6.81
C ILE A 65 12.64 -10.12 8.04
N HIS A 66 12.32 -11.40 7.89
CA HIS A 66 12.45 -12.40 8.96
C HIS A 66 13.91 -12.60 9.38
N SER A 67 14.86 -12.54 8.42
CA SER A 67 16.29 -12.57 8.73
C SER A 67 16.74 -11.37 9.58
N GLN A 68 16.06 -10.23 9.42
CA GLN A 68 16.25 -9.02 10.23
C GLN A 68 15.49 -9.06 11.57
N LYS A 69 14.91 -10.21 11.94
CA LYS A 69 14.12 -10.42 13.16
C LYS A 69 12.83 -9.59 13.22
N LEU A 70 12.31 -9.19 12.06
CA LEU A 70 11.07 -8.45 11.94
C LEU A 70 9.94 -9.36 11.46
N VAL A 71 8.78 -9.21 12.08
CA VAL A 71 7.49 -9.73 11.62
C VAL A 71 6.77 -8.56 10.97
N HIS A 72 6.22 -8.75 9.78
CA HIS A 72 5.46 -7.72 9.09
C HIS A 72 4.08 -7.50 9.73
N GLY A 73 3.38 -8.59 10.09
CA GLY A 73 2.11 -8.55 10.81
C GLY A 73 0.88 -8.18 9.97
N ASP A 74 1.05 -7.83 8.69
CA ASP A 74 -0.03 -7.43 7.79
C ASP A 74 0.26 -7.76 6.32
N LEU A 75 0.72 -8.98 6.07
CA LEU A 75 1.00 -9.44 4.71
C LEU A 75 -0.29 -9.71 3.94
N HIS A 76 -0.54 -8.93 2.89
CA HIS A 76 -1.66 -9.13 1.98
C HIS A 76 -1.44 -8.43 0.63
N ARG A 77 -2.25 -8.76 -0.38
CA ARG A 77 -2.13 -8.17 -1.74
C ARG A 77 -2.11 -6.64 -1.80
N GLY A 78 -2.78 -5.96 -0.88
CA GLY A 78 -2.77 -4.48 -0.80
C GLY A 78 -1.43 -3.87 -0.37
N ASN A 79 -0.55 -4.66 0.26
CA ASN A 79 0.77 -4.26 0.75
C ASN A 79 1.88 -4.78 -0.19
N ILE A 80 1.49 -5.31 -1.34
CA ILE A 80 2.39 -5.67 -2.43
C ILE A 80 2.18 -4.66 -3.55
N LEU A 81 3.23 -3.95 -3.87
CA LEU A 81 3.23 -2.86 -4.83
C LEU A 81 3.96 -3.31 -6.09
N LEU A 82 3.40 -3.01 -7.26
CA LEU A 82 4.12 -3.18 -8.52
C LEU A 82 5.05 -1.99 -8.71
N ARG A 83 6.33 -2.28 -8.98
CA ARG A 83 7.31 -1.26 -9.27
C ARG A 83 7.03 -0.68 -10.65
N LEU A 84 6.83 0.63 -10.70
CA LEU A 84 6.71 1.36 -11.97
C LEU A 84 8.01 1.26 -12.78
N SER A 85 7.87 1.45 -14.09
CA SER A 85 9.00 1.42 -14.99
C SER A 85 9.94 2.60 -14.71
N ARG A 86 11.23 2.48 -15.07
CA ARG A 86 12.21 3.54 -14.77
C ARG A 86 11.90 4.83 -15.53
N GLU A 87 11.30 4.68 -16.70
CA GLU A 87 10.83 5.79 -17.54
C GLU A 87 9.83 6.66 -16.79
N PHE A 88 9.07 6.12 -15.83
CA PHE A 88 8.14 6.90 -15.02
C PHE A 88 8.87 7.91 -14.12
N ASP A 89 10.05 7.55 -13.60
CA ASP A 89 10.86 8.44 -12.74
C ASP A 89 11.49 9.60 -13.55
N ASP A 90 11.55 9.46 -14.88
CA ASP A 90 12.14 10.45 -15.79
C ASP A 90 11.11 11.48 -16.33
N LEU A 91 9.81 11.28 -16.09
CA LEU A 91 8.76 12.16 -16.58
C LEU A 91 8.70 13.48 -15.78
N SER A 92 8.57 14.60 -16.49
CA SER A 92 8.17 15.88 -15.91
C SER A 92 6.73 15.85 -15.41
N THR A 93 6.34 16.86 -14.61
CA THR A 93 4.96 16.95 -14.11
C THR A 93 3.97 17.16 -15.26
N GLU A 94 4.36 17.94 -16.26
CA GLU A 94 3.59 18.21 -17.46
C GLU A 94 3.39 16.92 -18.28
N GLU A 95 4.45 16.14 -18.50
CA GLU A 95 4.36 14.85 -19.22
C GLU A 95 3.49 13.83 -18.45
N LEU A 96 3.57 13.81 -17.11
CA LEU A 96 2.69 12.99 -16.28
C LEU A 96 1.21 13.34 -16.50
N TYR A 97 0.87 14.63 -16.55
CA TYR A 97 -0.52 15.06 -16.78
C TYR A 97 -0.97 14.83 -18.22
N GLU A 98 -0.09 14.99 -19.20
CA GLU A 98 -0.40 14.65 -20.59
C GLU A 98 -0.70 13.15 -20.74
N GLN A 99 0.05 12.29 -20.06
CA GLN A 99 -0.08 10.85 -20.18
C GLN A 99 -1.22 10.25 -19.33
N TYR A 100 -1.38 10.71 -18.09
CA TYR A 100 -2.30 10.12 -17.11
C TYR A 100 -3.48 11.00 -16.73
N GLY A 101 -3.53 12.22 -17.25
CA GLY A 101 -4.56 13.21 -16.98
C GLY A 101 -4.24 14.12 -15.80
N GLU A 102 -4.96 15.24 -15.73
CA GLU A 102 -4.88 16.21 -14.65
C GLU A 102 -5.42 15.63 -13.32
N PRO A 103 -4.87 16.03 -12.15
CA PRO A 103 -5.35 15.56 -10.86
C PRO A 103 -6.82 15.91 -10.62
N ILE A 104 -7.63 14.87 -10.40
CA ILE A 104 -9.06 15.03 -10.12
C ILE A 104 -9.22 15.43 -8.65
N ARG A 105 -9.80 16.61 -8.42
CA ARG A 105 -10.05 17.15 -7.08
C ARG A 105 -11.44 16.79 -6.61
N GLU A 106 -11.56 16.32 -5.38
CA GLU A 106 -12.85 16.09 -4.73
C GLU A 106 -13.00 16.99 -3.50
N PRO A 107 -14.11 17.74 -3.35
CA PRO A 107 -14.32 18.57 -2.18
C PRO A 107 -14.44 17.72 -0.92
N VAL A 108 -13.70 18.09 0.12
CA VAL A 108 -13.84 17.48 1.44
C VAL A 108 -15.07 18.09 2.09
N ASN A 109 -16.10 17.27 2.30
CA ASN A 109 -17.34 17.70 2.93
C ASN A 109 -17.48 17.06 4.31
N ARG A 110 -17.94 17.86 5.28
CA ARG A 110 -18.36 17.34 6.57
C ARG A 110 -19.71 16.65 6.42
N SER A 111 -19.84 15.45 6.99
CA SER A 111 -21.09 14.67 6.98
C SER A 111 -22.28 15.40 7.61
N ASN A 112 -22.02 16.32 8.54
CA ASN A 112 -23.02 17.15 9.19
C ASN A 112 -23.30 18.48 8.46
N GLY A 113 -22.73 18.71 7.28
CA GLY A 113 -22.92 19.91 6.46
C GLY A 113 -22.28 21.20 7.00
N GLN A 114 -21.57 21.15 8.12
CA GLN A 114 -20.91 22.32 8.70
C GLN A 114 -19.61 22.68 7.97
N LYS A 115 -19.18 23.93 8.11
CA LYS A 115 -17.88 24.38 7.56
C LYS A 115 -16.72 23.55 8.14
N LEU A 116 -15.72 23.31 7.30
CA LEU A 116 -14.47 22.67 7.70
C LEU A 116 -13.71 23.54 8.72
N PRO A 117 -13.15 22.94 9.79
CA PRO A 117 -12.24 23.64 10.70
C PRO A 117 -10.99 24.17 9.98
N ALA A 118 -10.33 25.15 10.60
CA ALA A 118 -9.01 25.59 10.15
C ALA A 118 -8.01 24.43 10.24
N GLY A 119 -7.22 24.22 9.19
CA GLY A 119 -6.22 23.15 9.10
C GLY A 119 -6.66 21.88 8.37
N ILE A 120 -7.94 21.77 7.97
CA ILE A 120 -8.42 20.66 7.13
C ILE A 120 -8.33 21.06 5.64
N PRO A 121 -7.75 20.22 4.77
CA PRO A 121 -7.75 20.44 3.33
C PRO A 121 -9.17 20.62 2.79
N GLN A 122 -9.35 21.58 1.86
CA GLN A 122 -10.65 21.83 1.24
C GLN A 122 -11.02 20.77 0.19
N TYR A 123 -10.03 20.07 -0.34
CA TYR A 123 -10.19 19.02 -1.33
C TYR A 123 -9.19 17.91 -1.10
N GLY A 124 -9.58 16.69 -1.46
CA GLY A 124 -8.69 15.56 -1.70
C GLY A 124 -8.35 15.46 -3.18
N ILE A 125 -7.30 14.70 -3.48
CA ILE A 125 -6.95 14.32 -4.85
C ILE A 125 -7.26 12.84 -4.99
N PHE A 126 -8.04 12.47 -6.00
CA PHE A 126 -8.26 11.07 -6.33
C PHE A 126 -6.96 10.44 -6.82
N PRO A 127 -6.61 9.23 -6.34
CA PRO A 127 -5.45 8.52 -6.85
C PRO A 127 -5.63 8.26 -8.35
N VAL A 128 -4.61 8.63 -9.12
CA VAL A 128 -4.58 8.37 -10.55
C VAL A 128 -4.38 6.88 -10.83
N TRP A 129 -5.08 6.36 -11.83
CA TRP A 129 -4.84 5.01 -12.33
C TRP A 129 -3.63 5.02 -13.26
N LEU A 130 -2.46 4.67 -12.72
CA LEU A 130 -1.21 4.58 -13.48
C LEU A 130 -1.07 3.28 -14.28
N GLY A 131 -2.08 2.41 -14.20
CA GLY A 131 -1.90 0.98 -14.37
C GLY A 131 -2.30 0.42 -15.72
N LYS A 132 -1.65 -0.70 -16.03
CA LYS A 132 -2.10 -1.72 -16.97
C LYS A 132 -3.03 -2.69 -16.22
N GLN A 133 -4.02 -3.27 -16.90
CA GLN A 133 -4.77 -4.40 -16.34
C GLN A 133 -3.82 -5.58 -16.04
N VAL A 134 -4.12 -6.39 -15.02
CA VAL A 134 -3.22 -7.46 -14.55
C VAL A 134 -2.91 -8.52 -15.60
N GLU A 135 -3.83 -8.77 -16.54
CA GLU A 135 -3.66 -9.69 -17.66
C GLU A 135 -2.55 -9.26 -18.61
N ASN A 136 -2.32 -7.95 -18.66
CA ASN A 136 -1.43 -7.32 -19.61
C ASN A 136 -0.04 -7.08 -19.04
N ILE A 137 0.17 -7.32 -17.73
CA ILE A 137 1.48 -7.18 -17.10
C ILE A 137 2.42 -8.23 -17.68
N ALA A 138 3.52 -7.79 -18.28
CA ALA A 138 4.52 -8.70 -18.80
C ALA A 138 5.48 -9.16 -17.70
N LEU A 139 6.07 -10.34 -17.86
CA LEU A 139 7.02 -10.89 -16.88
C LEU A 139 8.17 -9.94 -16.48
N PRO A 140 8.80 -9.16 -17.40
CA PRO A 140 9.84 -8.19 -17.03
C PRO A 140 9.34 -7.03 -16.16
N GLU A 141 8.05 -6.70 -16.27
CA GLU A 141 7.35 -5.65 -15.52
C GLU A 141 6.87 -6.14 -14.13
N ALA A 142 6.85 -7.45 -13.91
CA ALA A 142 6.35 -8.10 -12.70
C ALA A 142 7.30 -7.96 -11.48
N ARG A 143 7.82 -6.77 -11.24
CA ARG A 143 8.72 -6.46 -10.11
C ARG A 143 7.91 -5.91 -8.96
N ILE A 144 8.07 -6.49 -7.77
CA ILE A 144 7.30 -6.06 -6.60
C ILE A 144 8.14 -5.36 -5.53
N ILE A 145 7.46 -4.57 -4.72
CA ILE A 145 7.95 -3.97 -3.48
C ILE A 145 6.98 -4.37 -2.36
N LEU A 146 7.51 -4.89 -1.26
CA LEU A 146 6.76 -5.08 -0.02
C LEU A 146 6.71 -3.75 0.73
N SER A 147 5.51 -3.31 1.10
CA SER A 147 5.27 -2.01 1.70
C SER A 147 4.45 -2.09 2.98
N ASP A 148 4.28 -0.93 3.61
CA ASP A 148 3.44 -0.74 4.81
C ASP A 148 3.90 -1.56 6.02
N PHE A 149 5.03 -1.12 6.58
CA PHE A 149 5.57 -1.65 7.83
C PHE A 149 4.92 -1.01 9.07
N GLY A 150 3.77 -0.33 8.93
CA GLY A 150 3.08 0.31 10.06
C GLY A 150 2.67 -0.67 11.16
N GLU A 151 2.46 -1.93 10.80
CA GLU A 151 2.13 -3.01 11.73
C GLU A 151 3.32 -3.90 12.12
N ALA A 152 4.50 -3.67 11.54
CA ALA A 152 5.67 -4.50 11.73
C ALA A 152 6.29 -4.33 13.12
N PHE A 153 6.85 -5.41 13.67
CA PHE A 153 7.45 -5.41 15.01
C PHE A 153 8.54 -6.48 15.13
N CYS A 154 9.38 -6.34 16.15
CA CYS A 154 10.37 -7.34 16.53
C CYS A 154 9.85 -8.17 17.71
N PRO A 155 9.53 -9.47 17.54
CA PRO A 155 8.98 -10.31 18.64
C PRO A 155 9.89 -10.43 19.86
N ALA A 156 11.19 -10.18 19.71
CA ALA A 156 12.16 -10.20 20.81
C ALA A 156 12.12 -8.91 21.66
N GLN A 157 11.58 -7.81 21.11
CA GLN A 157 11.57 -6.49 21.75
C GLN A 157 10.15 -6.08 22.18
N GLU A 158 9.13 -6.51 21.44
CA GLU A 158 7.75 -6.11 21.66
C GLU A 158 6.82 -7.33 21.60
N LYS A 159 5.82 -7.35 22.50
CA LYS A 159 4.71 -8.30 22.43
C LYS A 159 3.47 -7.55 21.96
N LYS A 160 3.10 -7.76 20.71
CA LYS A 160 1.89 -7.22 20.10
C LYS A 160 0.81 -8.29 20.12
N PHE A 161 -0.35 -8.01 20.71
CA PHE A 161 -1.45 -8.99 20.84
C PHE A 161 -2.61 -8.71 19.89
N GLU A 162 -2.65 -7.51 19.29
CA GLU A 162 -3.67 -7.14 18.32
C GLU A 162 -3.21 -7.42 16.90
N SER A 163 -3.88 -8.37 16.25
CA SER A 163 -3.75 -8.60 14.81
C SER A 163 -4.67 -7.63 14.06
N ARG A 164 -4.09 -6.68 13.32
CA ARG A 164 -4.84 -5.81 12.40
C ARG A 164 -5.08 -6.44 11.02
N THR A 165 -4.49 -7.60 10.79
CA THR A 165 -4.69 -8.40 9.58
C THR A 165 -6.19 -8.60 9.27
N PRO A 166 -6.61 -8.38 8.01
CA PRO A 166 -7.99 -8.61 7.56
C PRO A 166 -8.52 -10.00 7.95
N LEU A 167 -9.79 -10.07 8.36
CA LEU A 167 -10.42 -11.29 8.90
C LEU A 167 -10.27 -12.52 7.99
N LEU A 168 -10.29 -12.35 6.67
CA LEU A 168 -10.27 -13.42 5.67
C LEU A 168 -8.92 -14.14 5.52
N ILE A 169 -7.83 -13.54 6.01
CA ILE A 169 -6.47 -14.08 5.89
C ILE A 169 -5.77 -14.24 7.25
N ARG A 170 -6.47 -13.93 8.34
CA ARG A 170 -5.95 -14.01 9.70
C ARG A 170 -5.47 -15.43 10.05
N PRO A 171 -4.30 -15.60 10.71
CA PRO A 171 -3.82 -16.90 11.15
C PRO A 171 -4.76 -17.56 12.17
N PRO A 172 -4.82 -18.90 12.21
CA PRO A 172 -5.68 -19.64 13.14
C PRO A 172 -5.32 -19.35 14.60
N ASP A 173 -4.03 -19.17 14.92
CA ASP A 173 -3.56 -18.82 16.27
C ASP A 173 -4.22 -17.55 16.80
N ALA A 174 -4.51 -16.55 15.95
CA ALA A 174 -5.18 -15.33 16.39
C ALA A 174 -6.66 -15.56 16.79
N TRP A 175 -7.26 -16.70 16.39
CA TRP A 175 -8.61 -17.10 16.78
C TRP A 175 -8.60 -18.06 17.97
N PHE A 176 -7.73 -19.06 17.93
CA PHE A 176 -7.71 -20.15 18.93
C PHE A 176 -6.82 -19.83 20.14
N GLU A 177 -5.84 -18.93 19.98
CA GLU A 177 -4.89 -18.52 21.00
C GLU A 177 -4.80 -16.98 21.06
N PRO A 178 -5.89 -16.25 21.35
CA PRO A 178 -5.93 -14.78 21.28
C PRO A 178 -5.00 -14.09 22.29
N THR A 179 -4.49 -14.84 23.28
CA THR A 179 -3.50 -14.36 24.26
C THR A 179 -2.06 -14.57 23.81
N LYS A 180 -1.83 -15.28 22.71
CA LYS A 180 -0.50 -15.47 22.12
C LYS A 180 -0.24 -14.36 21.11
N PRO A 181 0.86 -13.61 21.23
CA PRO A 181 1.20 -12.59 20.25
C PRO A 181 1.50 -13.25 18.90
N PRO A 182 1.13 -12.63 17.77
CA PRO A 182 1.60 -13.07 16.47
C PRO A 182 3.13 -13.11 16.44
N ASP A 183 3.67 -13.97 15.59
CA ASP A 183 5.10 -14.14 15.41
C ASP A 183 5.44 -14.43 13.94
N PHE A 184 6.65 -14.89 13.67
CA PHE A 184 7.09 -15.24 12.32
C PHE A 184 6.16 -16.25 11.64
N SER A 185 5.57 -17.20 12.38
CA SER A 185 4.65 -18.19 11.81
C SER A 185 3.32 -17.56 11.35
N SER A 186 2.91 -16.47 11.99
CA SER A 186 1.73 -15.69 11.58
C SER A 186 1.93 -15.05 10.20
N ASP A 187 3.13 -14.55 9.92
CA ASP A 187 3.50 -14.06 8.59
C ASP A 187 3.55 -15.20 7.55
N ILE A 188 4.03 -16.40 7.93
CA ILE A 188 4.07 -17.53 6.99
C ILE A 188 2.64 -17.96 6.58
N TRP A 189 1.68 -17.91 7.51
CA TRP A 189 0.28 -18.18 7.18
C TRP A 189 -0.30 -17.16 6.20
N THR A 190 -0.14 -15.86 6.49
CA THR A 190 -0.67 -14.78 5.65
C THR A 190 0.04 -14.72 4.30
N LEU A 191 1.33 -15.04 4.25
CA LEU A 191 2.10 -15.27 3.03
C LEU A 191 1.47 -16.37 2.17
N ALA A 192 1.20 -17.56 2.75
CA ALA A 192 0.61 -18.68 2.03
C ALA A 192 -0.79 -18.34 1.48
N ARG A 193 -1.63 -17.69 2.29
CA ARG A 193 -2.96 -17.23 1.83
C ARG A 193 -2.87 -16.22 0.70
N THR A 194 -1.94 -15.27 0.80
CA THR A 194 -1.75 -14.25 -0.24
C THR A 194 -1.20 -14.85 -1.54
N ILE A 195 -0.26 -15.80 -1.47
CA ILE A 195 0.21 -16.53 -2.66
C ILE A 195 -0.94 -17.30 -3.31
N PHE A 196 -1.78 -17.98 -2.51
CA PHE A 196 -2.95 -18.66 -3.03
C PHE A 196 -3.89 -17.67 -3.74
N ASP A 197 -4.15 -16.50 -3.15
CA ASP A 197 -4.96 -15.48 -3.79
C ASP A 197 -4.31 -14.95 -5.08
N ILE A 198 -2.99 -14.86 -5.19
CA ILE A 198 -2.32 -14.40 -6.42
C ILE A 198 -2.37 -15.46 -7.53
N VAL A 199 -2.21 -16.74 -7.18
CA VAL A 199 -2.01 -17.83 -8.15
C VAL A 199 -3.31 -18.58 -8.48
N ALA A 200 -4.23 -18.71 -7.51
CA ALA A 200 -5.37 -19.62 -7.59
C ALA A 200 -6.73 -18.93 -7.82
N GLN A 201 -6.74 -17.62 -8.12
CA GLN A 201 -7.95 -16.96 -8.58
C GLN A 201 -8.44 -17.65 -9.87
N ARG A 202 -9.71 -18.05 -9.89
CA ARG A 202 -10.33 -18.69 -11.05
C ARG A 202 -11.10 -17.63 -11.85
N PRO A 203 -11.16 -17.73 -13.18
CA PRO A 203 -12.12 -16.97 -13.96
C PRO A 203 -13.53 -17.32 -13.45
N ALA A 204 -14.40 -16.32 -13.34
CA ALA A 204 -15.82 -16.59 -13.17
C ALA A 204 -16.30 -17.32 -14.43
N ASN A 205 -16.78 -18.56 -14.28
CA ASN A 205 -17.47 -19.30 -15.34
C ASN A 205 -18.84 -18.69 -15.61
#